data_AF-J6EWD5-F1
#
_entry.id   AF-J6EWD5-F1
#
_cell.length_a   1.000
_cell.length_b   1.000
_cell.length_c   1.000
_cell.angle_alpha   90.00
_cell.angle_beta   90.00
_cell.angle_gamma   90.00
#
_symmetry.space_group_name_H-M   'P 1'
#
loop_
_entity.id
_entity.type
_entity.pdbx_description
1 polymer ?
#
loop_
_entity_poly.entity_id
_entity_poly.type
_entity_poly.pdbx_seq_one_letter_code
_entity_poly.pdbx_strand_id
1 'polypeptide(L)'
;MEKQLNSPLLIEQVGRSTTITPKQTYTQLSHFLAGLAPSPARTQLERLTDSLGVEVGAIAPSEGERREAERVEARNKARAEKREAKRRAEEEAAAEASQMLEAEIEAEAEAEVSDEEGEGGLGVGGFPGDETMDDRGDVEYGDVPEDDEDEPDNEEGA
;
A
#
# COMPACT_ATOMS: atom_id res chain seq x y z
N MET A 1 -5.66 -8.16 -17.19
CA MET A 1 -6.27 -7.99 -18.52
C MET A 1 -6.81 -6.57 -18.63
N GLU A 2 -6.02 -5.65 -19.18
CA GLU A 2 -6.49 -4.31 -19.54
C GLU A 2 -7.48 -4.45 -20.69
N LYS A 3 -8.77 -4.29 -20.39
CA LYS A 3 -9.78 -4.14 -21.44
C LYS A 3 -9.61 -2.73 -22.02
N GLN A 4 -8.71 -2.59 -22.99
CA GLN A 4 -8.69 -1.40 -23.83
C GLN A 4 -10.10 -1.24 -24.43
N LEU A 5 -10.73 -0.08 -24.19
CA LEU A 5 -11.97 0.28 -24.86
C LEU A 5 -11.64 0.43 -26.35
N ASN A 6 -11.84 -0.64 -27.12
CA ASN A 6 -11.41 -0.77 -28.52
C ASN A 6 -12.12 0.20 -29.50
N SER A 7 -13.05 1.02 -29.01
CA SER A 7 -13.79 1.99 -29.81
C SER A 7 -13.98 3.30 -29.05
N PRO A 8 -13.75 4.46 -29.68
CA PRO A 8 -14.05 5.75 -29.07
C PRO A 8 -15.56 5.86 -28.81
N LEU A 9 -15.93 6.39 -27.64
CA LEU A 9 -17.33 6.71 -27.33
C LEU A 9 -17.76 7.92 -28.14
N LEU A 10 -18.80 7.75 -28.95
CA LEU A 10 -19.45 8.86 -29.65
C LEU A 10 -20.49 9.49 -28.72
N ILE A 11 -20.22 10.71 -28.25
CA ILE A 11 -21.15 11.49 -27.44
C ILE A 11 -21.81 12.52 -28.35
N GLU A 12 -23.09 12.29 -28.67
CA GLU A 12 -23.89 13.21 -29.48
C GLU A 12 -24.76 14.10 -28.58
N GLN A 13 -24.76 15.40 -28.88
CA GLN A 13 -25.58 16.37 -28.16
C GLN A 13 -27.03 16.29 -28.65
N VAL A 14 -27.94 15.79 -27.80
CA VAL A 14 -29.37 15.67 -28.12
C VAL A 14 -30.10 17.03 -28.05
N GLY A 15 -29.58 18.01 -27.32
CA GLY A 15 -30.20 19.32 -27.16
C GLY A 15 -29.26 20.39 -26.60
N ARG A 16 -29.73 21.64 -26.52
CA ARG A 16 -28.91 22.76 -25.99
C ARG A 16 -28.55 22.53 -24.52
N SER A 17 -27.35 22.97 -24.12
CA SER A 17 -26.97 22.97 -22.72
C SER A 17 -27.92 23.87 -21.92
N THR A 18 -28.31 23.41 -20.74
CA THR A 18 -29.14 24.17 -19.81
C THR A 18 -28.34 24.46 -18.55
N THR A 19 -28.47 25.68 -18.03
CA THR A 19 -27.90 26.06 -16.75
C THR A 19 -28.82 25.58 -15.64
N ILE A 20 -28.26 24.89 -14.66
CA ILE A 20 -28.99 24.43 -13.47
C ILE A 20 -28.70 25.36 -12.30
N THR A 21 -29.69 25.57 -11.44
CA THR A 21 -29.53 26.41 -10.24
C THR A 21 -28.72 25.66 -9.16
N PRO A 22 -28.02 26.36 -8.25
CA PRO A 22 -27.29 25.73 -7.15
C PRO A 22 -28.14 24.74 -6.33
N LYS A 23 -29.39 25.10 -6.06
CA LYS A 23 -30.34 24.23 -5.35
C LYS A 23 -30.66 22.94 -6.12
N GLN A 24 -30.82 23.02 -7.44
CA GLN A 24 -31.04 21.82 -8.28
C GLN A 24 -29.78 20.96 -8.35
N THR A 25 -28.61 21.58 -8.48
CA THR A 25 -27.31 20.89 -8.47
C THR A 25 -27.13 20.10 -7.17
N TYR A 26 -27.44 20.70 -6.02
CA TYR A 26 -27.39 20.03 -4.71
C TYR A 26 -28.27 18.79 -4.67
N THR A 27 -29.54 18.92 -5.08
CA THR A 27 -30.46 17.78 -5.11
C THR A 27 -29.96 16.66 -6.01
N GLN A 28 -29.50 16.99 -7.23
CA GLN A 28 -28.98 16.01 -8.18
C GLN A 28 -27.75 15.29 -7.66
N LEU A 29 -26.78 16.02 -7.08
CA LEU A 29 -25.58 15.43 -6.50
C LEU A 29 -25.91 14.54 -5.30
N SER A 30 -26.83 14.96 -4.42
CA SER A 30 -27.20 14.14 -3.26
C SER A 30 -27.78 12.77 -3.65
N HIS A 31 -28.59 12.73 -4.71
CA HIS A 31 -29.15 11.48 -5.23
C HIS A 31 -28.10 10.65 -5.97
N PHE A 32 -27.23 11.30 -6.73
CA PHE A 32 -26.15 10.62 -7.45
C PHE A 32 -25.16 9.94 -6.50
N LEU A 33 -24.78 10.62 -5.41
CA LEU A 33 -23.86 10.11 -4.39
C LEU A 33 -24.37 8.83 -3.70
N ALA A 34 -25.68 8.71 -3.52
CA ALA A 34 -26.29 7.53 -2.89
C ALA A 34 -26.06 6.23 -3.69
N GLY A 35 -25.87 6.33 -5.01
CA GLY A 35 -25.63 5.19 -5.89
C GLY A 35 -24.16 4.88 -6.17
N LEU A 36 -23.22 5.73 -5.73
CA LEU A 36 -21.80 5.58 -6.05
C LEU A 36 -21.07 4.67 -5.07
N ALA A 37 -20.16 3.84 -5.56
CA ALA A 37 -19.24 3.09 -4.71
C ALA A 37 -18.24 4.03 -3.99
N PRO A 38 -17.74 3.65 -2.79
CA PRO A 38 -16.67 4.37 -2.11
C PRO A 38 -15.46 4.55 -3.03
N SER A 39 -15.06 5.80 -3.27
CA SER A 39 -13.90 6.13 -4.10
C SER A 39 -13.42 7.56 -3.78
N PRO A 40 -12.17 7.91 -4.11
CA PRO A 40 -11.67 9.28 -3.92
C PRO A 40 -12.52 10.34 -4.64
N ALA A 41 -12.97 10.02 -5.87
CA ALA A 41 -13.85 10.90 -6.64
C ALA A 41 -15.20 11.10 -5.95
N ARG A 42 -15.77 10.04 -5.36
CA ARG A 42 -17.00 10.13 -4.57
C ARG A 42 -16.80 11.07 -3.38
N THR A 43 -15.71 10.94 -2.63
CA THR A 43 -15.43 11.82 -1.48
C THR A 43 -15.28 13.28 -1.88
N GLN A 44 -14.65 13.58 -3.02
CA GLN A 44 -14.58 14.94 -3.55
C GLN A 44 -15.97 15.49 -3.88
N LEU A 45 -16.84 14.68 -4.50
CA LEU A 45 -18.22 15.06 -4.78
C LEU A 45 -19.05 15.25 -3.51
N GLU A 46 -18.83 14.44 -2.47
CA GLU A 46 -19.48 14.63 -1.16
C GLU A 46 -19.10 15.99 -0.55
N ARG A 47 -17.82 16.35 -0.53
CA ARG A 47 -17.36 17.67 -0.04
C ARG A 47 -17.95 18.84 -0.84
N LEU A 48 -17.99 18.71 -2.17
CA LEU A 48 -18.63 19.70 -3.04
C LEU A 48 -20.12 19.84 -2.70
N THR A 49 -20.81 18.71 -2.50
CA THR A 49 -22.25 18.68 -2.19
C THR A 49 -22.54 19.23 -0.81
N ASP A 50 -21.67 18.98 0.18
CA ASP A 50 -21.78 19.54 1.52
C ASP A 50 -21.59 21.08 1.48
N SER A 51 -20.56 21.57 0.78
CA SER A 51 -20.32 23.01 0.58
C SER A 51 -21.50 23.71 -0.10
N LEU A 52 -22.00 23.12 -1.19
CA LEU A 52 -23.17 23.62 -1.90
C LEU A 52 -24.43 23.56 -1.03
N GLY A 53 -24.56 22.52 -0.20
CA GLY A 53 -25.65 22.34 0.76
C GLY A 53 -25.67 23.44 1.81
N VAL A 54 -24.51 23.88 2.29
CA VAL A 54 -24.38 25.03 3.20
C VAL A 54 -24.76 26.33 2.48
N GLU A 55 -24.25 26.54 1.27
CA GLU A 55 -24.54 27.74 0.46
C GLU A 55 -26.05 27.93 0.21
N VAL A 56 -26.76 26.84 -0.13
CA VAL A 56 -28.21 26.89 -0.38
C VAL A 56 -29.06 26.79 0.89
N GLY A 57 -28.43 26.71 2.07
CA GLY A 57 -29.09 26.60 3.37
C GLY A 57 -29.78 25.26 3.63
N ALA A 58 -29.43 24.21 2.87
CA ALA A 58 -29.94 22.86 3.08
C ALA A 58 -29.19 22.10 4.18
N ILE A 59 -27.96 22.50 4.49
CA ILE A 59 -27.10 21.91 5.52
C ILE A 59 -26.60 23.04 6.44
N ALA A 60 -26.58 22.79 7.75
CA ALA A 60 -25.95 23.73 8.69
C ALA A 60 -24.42 23.65 8.56
N PRO A 61 -23.66 24.76 8.67
CA PRO A 61 -22.19 24.72 8.59
C PRO A 61 -21.56 23.67 9.52
N SER A 62 -22.05 23.56 10.75
CA SER A 62 -21.58 22.59 11.74
C SER A 62 -21.81 21.13 11.32
N GLU A 63 -22.85 20.86 10.53
CA GLU A 63 -23.12 19.52 10.00
C GLU A 63 -22.15 19.15 8.88
N GLY A 64 -21.77 20.12 8.04
CA GLY A 64 -20.72 19.93 7.03
C GLY A 64 -19.36 19.60 7.67
N GLU A 65 -19.00 20.34 8.72
CA GLU A 65 -17.78 20.10 9.50
C GLU A 65 -17.78 18.73 10.18
N ARG A 66 -18.90 18.35 10.81
CA ARG A 66 -19.06 17.03 11.45
C ARG A 66 -18.82 15.88 10.47
N ARG A 67 -19.39 15.96 9.27
CA ARG A 67 -19.21 14.92 8.23
C ARG A 67 -17.77 14.84 7.75
N GLU A 68 -17.08 15.97 7.63
CA GLU A 68 -15.67 15.96 7.26
C GLU A 68 -14.79 15.35 8.36
N ALA A 69 -15.07 15.66 9.63
CA ALA A 69 -14.38 15.05 10.76
C ALA A 69 -14.55 13.52 10.76
N GLU A 70 -15.77 13.00 10.58
CA GLU A 70 -16.05 11.56 10.48
C GLU A 70 -15.26 10.89 9.34
N ARG A 71 -15.12 11.57 8.19
CA ARG A 71 -14.32 11.06 7.07
C ARG A 71 -12.84 10.98 7.42
N VAL A 72 -12.29 12.01 8.10
CA VAL A 72 -10.89 12.03 8.54
C VAL A 72 -10.64 10.92 9.56
N GLU A 73 -11.52 10.77 10.54
CA GLU A 73 -11.45 9.70 11.55
C GLU A 73 -11.47 8.32 10.91
N ALA A 74 -12.40 8.08 9.98
CA ALA A 74 -12.49 6.81 9.26
C ALA A 74 -11.21 6.49 8.47
N ARG A 75 -10.62 7.51 7.83
CA ARG A 75 -9.34 7.37 7.12
C ARG A 75 -8.20 7.04 8.07
N ASN A 76 -8.12 7.71 9.21
CA ASN A 76 -7.08 7.49 10.21
C ASN A 76 -7.20 6.09 10.82
N LYS A 77 -8.42 5.65 11.12
CA LYS A 77 -8.71 4.29 11.58
C LYS A 77 -8.29 3.24 10.55
N ALA A 78 -8.66 3.40 9.29
CA ALA A 78 -8.28 2.46 8.23
C ALA A 78 -6.75 2.39 8.03
N ARG A 79 -6.04 3.51 8.21
CA ARG A 79 -4.57 3.53 8.19
C ARG A 79 -3.97 2.80 9.39
N ALA A 80 -4.51 3.01 10.59
CA ALA A 80 -4.06 2.33 11.79
C ALA A 80 -4.25 0.81 11.69
N GLU A 81 -5.43 0.35 11.24
CA GLU A 81 -5.71 -1.07 11.02
C GLU A 81 -4.76 -1.68 9.99
N LYS A 82 -4.44 -0.95 8.90
CA LYS A 82 -3.46 -1.41 7.90
C LYS A 82 -2.06 -1.57 8.50
N ARG A 83 -1.61 -0.65 9.35
CA ARG A 83 -0.31 -0.73 10.03
C ARG A 83 -0.24 -1.91 10.98
N GLU A 84 -1.29 -2.12 11.77
CA GLU A 84 -1.37 -3.27 12.68
C GLU A 84 -1.37 -4.60 11.92
N ALA A 85 -2.13 -4.69 10.81
CA ALA A 85 -2.13 -5.87 9.96
C ALA A 85 -0.76 -6.15 9.33
N LYS A 86 -0.03 -5.11 8.89
CA LYS A 86 1.33 -5.25 8.37
C LYS A 86 2.28 -5.79 9.43
N ARG A 87 2.30 -5.18 10.63
CA ARG A 87 3.13 -5.64 11.75
C ARG A 87 2.86 -7.10 12.12
N ARG A 88 1.59 -7.49 12.18
CA ARG A 88 1.21 -8.87 12.47
C ARG A 88 1.69 -9.85 11.39
N ALA A 89 1.57 -9.48 10.12
CA ALA A 89 2.06 -10.31 9.02
C ALA A 89 3.60 -10.47 9.05
N GLU A 90 4.33 -9.42 9.43
CA GLU A 90 5.78 -9.46 9.61
C GLU A 90 6.19 -10.37 10.78
N GLU A 91 5.50 -10.28 11.92
CA GLU A 91 5.72 -11.16 13.07
C GLU A 91 5.47 -12.64 12.72
N GLU A 92 4.38 -12.92 11.99
CA GLU A 92 4.06 -14.28 11.52
C GLU A 92 5.12 -14.79 10.53
N ALA A 93 5.57 -13.96 9.57
CA ALA A 93 6.62 -14.32 8.62
C ALA A 93 7.98 -14.55 9.30
N ALA A 94 8.34 -13.74 10.30
CA ALA A 94 9.58 -13.92 11.05
C ALA A 94 9.57 -15.21 11.89
N ALA A 95 8.42 -15.58 12.46
CA ALA A 95 8.26 -16.84 13.18
C ALA A 95 8.37 -18.06 12.26
N GLU A 96 7.75 -18.01 11.07
CA GLU A 96 7.87 -19.07 10.06
C GLU A 96 9.32 -19.21 9.54
N ALA A 97 9.99 -18.09 9.26
CA ALA A 97 11.38 -18.09 8.83
C ALA A 97 12.31 -18.71 9.90
N SER A 98 12.06 -18.39 11.18
CA SER A 98 12.82 -18.98 12.30
C SER A 98 12.62 -20.49 12.40
N GLN A 99 11.39 -20.98 12.20
CA GLN A 99 11.11 -22.43 12.20
C GLN A 99 11.76 -23.15 11.02
N MET A 100 11.78 -22.54 9.83
CA MET A 100 12.46 -23.13 8.68
C MET A 100 13.98 -23.19 8.89
N LEU A 101 14.57 -22.13 9.44
CA LEU A 101 16.00 -22.09 9.76
C LEU A 101 16.34 -23.18 10.80
N GLU A 102 15.53 -23.35 11.83
CA GLU A 102 15.72 -24.40 12.84
C GLU A 102 15.63 -25.81 12.23
N ALA A 103 14.67 -26.04 11.33
CA ALA A 103 14.54 -27.31 10.62
C ALA A 103 15.70 -27.59 9.64
N GLU A 104 16.23 -26.56 8.99
CA GLU A 104 17.39 -26.67 8.09
C GLU A 104 18.66 -27.00 8.89
N ILE A 105 18.87 -26.33 10.03
CA ILE A 105 19.98 -26.62 10.95
C ILE A 105 19.89 -28.05 11.50
N GLU A 106 18.69 -28.52 11.87
CA GLU A 106 18.50 -29.90 12.33
C GLU A 106 18.79 -30.92 11.22
N ALA A 107 18.37 -30.66 9.98
CA ALA A 107 18.66 -31.52 8.84
C ALA A 107 20.16 -31.57 8.48
N GLU A 108 20.87 -30.44 8.58
CA GLU A 108 22.32 -30.38 8.36
C GLU A 108 23.10 -31.10 9.48
N ALA A 109 22.66 -30.96 10.73
CA ALA A 109 23.24 -31.68 11.86
C ALA A 109 23.03 -33.20 11.77
N GLU A 110 21.90 -33.68 11.25
CA GLU A 110 21.69 -35.11 11.00
C GLU A 110 22.56 -35.64 9.83
N ALA A 111 22.88 -34.79 8.85
CA ALA A 111 23.76 -35.16 7.74
C ALA A 111 25.23 -35.32 8.19
N GLU A 112 25.73 -34.46 9.09
CA GLU A 112 27.10 -34.59 9.64
C GLU A 112 27.31 -35.84 10.51
N VAL A 113 26.25 -36.35 11.16
CA VAL A 113 26.34 -37.57 12.00
C VAL A 113 26.36 -38.86 11.16
N SER A 114 26.06 -38.78 9.86
CA SER A 114 26.09 -39.95 8.96
C SER A 114 27.41 -40.12 8.18
N ASP A 115 28.39 -39.22 8.34
CA ASP A 115 29.67 -39.27 7.60
C ASP A 115 30.89 -39.61 8.48
N GLU A 116 30.68 -40.28 9.63
CA GLU A 116 31.77 -40.85 10.44
C GLU A 116 31.93 -42.37 10.22
N GLU A 117 32.03 -42.81 8.95
CA GLU A 117 32.74 -44.04 8.55
C GLU A 117 33.20 -43.92 7.08
N GLY A 118 34.29 -43.16 6.86
CA GLY A 118 34.82 -42.93 5.51
C GLY A 118 36.28 -42.49 5.49
N GLU A 119 37.18 -43.36 5.93
CA GLU A 119 38.62 -43.21 5.78
C GLU A 119 39.05 -43.12 4.29
N GLY A 120 39.79 -42.06 3.94
CA GLY A 120 40.57 -41.92 2.70
C GLY A 120 40.53 -40.46 2.21
N GLY A 121 41.58 -39.66 2.21
CA GLY A 121 42.98 -39.94 1.92
C GLY A 121 43.47 -38.89 0.91
N LEU A 122 44.44 -38.08 1.32
CA LEU A 122 45.44 -37.34 0.51
C LEU A 122 44.97 -36.41 -0.63
N GLY A 123 45.33 -35.12 -0.53
CA GLY A 123 45.22 -34.22 -1.67
C GLY A 123 45.82 -32.82 -1.52
N VAL A 124 46.98 -32.67 -0.87
CA VAL A 124 47.81 -31.45 -1.00
C VAL A 124 48.23 -31.33 -2.47
N GLY A 125 47.58 -30.43 -3.21
CA GLY A 125 47.84 -30.16 -4.63
C GLY A 125 47.97 -28.68 -4.89
N GLY A 126 49.09 -28.09 -4.46
CA GLY A 126 49.50 -26.77 -4.93
C GLY A 126 49.97 -26.87 -6.39
N PHE A 127 49.37 -26.09 -7.28
CA PHE A 127 49.95 -25.74 -8.57
C PHE A 127 49.83 -24.22 -8.81
N PRO A 128 50.90 -23.56 -9.27
CA PRO A 128 50.98 -22.11 -9.36
C PRO A 128 50.41 -21.63 -10.70
N GLY A 129 49.42 -20.75 -10.65
CA GLY A 129 48.77 -20.21 -11.84
C GLY A 129 47.78 -19.12 -11.49
N ASP A 130 48.34 -17.99 -11.00
CA ASP A 130 47.84 -16.62 -11.14
C ASP A 130 46.45 -16.47 -11.80
N GLU A 131 45.39 -16.71 -11.02
CA GLU A 131 44.07 -16.15 -11.29
C GLU A 131 44.01 -14.85 -10.50
N THR A 132 44.15 -13.75 -11.24
CA THR A 132 43.91 -12.39 -10.77
C THR A 132 42.58 -12.36 -10.03
N MET A 133 42.63 -12.07 -8.74
CA MET A 133 41.44 -11.70 -7.98
C MET A 133 40.83 -10.50 -8.70
N ASP A 134 39.63 -10.68 -9.27
CA ASP A 134 38.84 -9.56 -9.76
C ASP A 134 38.31 -8.88 -8.50
N ASP A 135 39.03 -7.86 -8.02
CA ASP A 135 38.68 -7.00 -6.88
C ASP A 135 37.41 -6.16 -7.15
N ARG A 136 36.54 -6.61 -8.05
CA ARG A 136 35.14 -6.21 -8.09
C ARG A 136 34.40 -7.04 -7.06
N GLY A 137 34.73 -6.76 -5.80
CA GLY A 137 33.86 -7.11 -4.70
C GLY A 137 32.45 -6.69 -5.06
N ASP A 138 31.56 -7.69 -5.08
CA ASP A 138 30.13 -7.48 -5.01
C ASP A 138 29.89 -6.43 -3.95
N VAL A 139 29.47 -5.25 -4.38
CA VAL A 139 28.84 -4.31 -3.47
C VAL A 139 27.52 -4.99 -3.17
N GLU A 140 27.49 -5.74 -2.07
CA GLU A 140 26.26 -6.00 -1.35
C GLU A 140 25.63 -4.62 -1.17
N TYR A 141 24.60 -4.33 -1.97
CA TYR A 141 23.55 -3.42 -1.54
C TYR A 141 22.88 -4.15 -0.38
N GLY A 142 23.59 -4.23 0.75
CA GLY A 142 23.02 -4.58 2.03
C GLY A 142 21.84 -3.66 2.17
N ASP A 143 20.68 -4.28 2.37
CA ASP A 143 19.39 -3.67 2.56
C ASP A 143 19.57 -2.24 3.04
N VAL A 144 19.44 -1.29 2.10
CA VAL A 144 19.01 0.03 2.50
C VAL A 144 17.67 -0.30 3.16
N PRO A 145 17.51 -0.16 4.49
CA PRO A 145 16.16 -0.16 5.03
C PRO A 145 15.49 0.93 4.22
N GLU A 146 14.56 0.54 3.33
CA GLU A 146 13.74 1.51 2.60
C GLU A 146 13.29 2.47 3.68
N ASP A 147 13.73 3.72 3.52
CA ASP A 147 13.48 4.82 4.42
C ASP A 147 12.21 4.53 5.22
N ASP A 148 12.38 4.14 6.48
CA ASP A 148 11.43 4.58 7.50
C ASP A 148 11.61 6.10 7.53
N GLU A 149 11.10 6.75 6.48
CA GLU A 149 10.37 8.00 6.54
C GLU A 149 9.17 7.72 7.45
N ASP A 150 9.50 7.47 8.72
CA ASP A 150 8.81 7.95 9.89
C ASP A 150 8.82 9.48 9.71
N GLU A 151 8.00 9.96 8.76
CA GLU A 151 7.60 11.35 8.69
C GLU A 151 7.10 11.64 10.11
N PRO A 152 7.76 12.54 10.86
CA PRO A 152 7.23 12.92 12.15
C PRO A 152 5.80 13.38 11.90
N ASP A 153 4.88 12.87 12.72
CA ASP A 153 3.51 13.35 12.78
C ASP A 153 3.62 14.83 13.16
N ASN A 154 3.61 15.69 12.15
CA ASN A 154 3.52 17.13 12.34
C ASN A 154 2.08 17.41 12.77
N GLU A 155 1.73 16.93 13.97
CA GLU A 155 0.63 17.45 14.74
C GLU A 155 0.89 18.96 14.88
N GLU A 156 -0.11 19.74 14.47
CA GLU A 156 -0.34 21.12 14.86
C GLU A 156 0.76 22.14 14.48
N GLY A 157 0.72 22.59 13.23
CA GLY A 157 1.18 23.93 12.84
C GLY A 157 0.01 24.90 12.73
N ALA A 158 -0.08 25.82 13.69
CA ALA A 158 -1.05 26.91 13.88
C ALA A 158 -1.57 27.65 12.63
#